data_AF-I2Q0U7-F1
#
_entry.id   AF-I2Q0U7-F1
#
_cell.length_a   1.000
_cell.length_b   1.000
_cell.length_c   1.000
_cell.angle_alpha   90.00
_cell.angle_beta   90.00
_cell.angle_gamma   90.00
#
_symmetry.space_group_name_H-M   'P 1'
#
loop_
_entity.id
_entity.type
_entity.pdbx_description
1 polymer ?
#
loop_
_entity_poly.entity_id
_entity_poly.type
_entity_poly.pdbx_seq_one_letter_code
_entity_poly.pdbx_strand_id
1 'polypeptide(L)' 'MNAERDETVPAEAEHEVLVREGRRTLASLGEKRLAREFGQRAKAAGSREELAALLLEYLVSRRSGRQG' A
#
# COMPACT_ATOMS: atom_id res chain seq x y z
N MET A 1 27.32 22.30 -15.22
CA MET A 1 26.46 21.28 -15.87
C MET A 1 26.24 20.21 -14.82
N ASN A 2 25.11 20.28 -14.11
CA ASN A 2 24.77 19.29 -13.10
C ASN A 2 24.26 18.07 -13.86
N ALA A 3 24.91 16.93 -13.67
CA ALA A 3 24.40 15.64 -14.12
C ALA A 3 23.08 15.41 -13.39
N GLU A 4 21.98 15.63 -14.11
CA GLU A 4 20.64 15.22 -13.72
C GLU A 4 20.74 13.75 -13.35
N ARG A 5 20.54 13.46 -12.07
CA ARG A 5 20.49 12.10 -11.59
C ARG A 5 19.37 11.43 -12.37
N ASP A 6 19.70 10.34 -13.03
CA ASP A 6 18.73 9.44 -13.62
C ASP A 6 17.93 8.80 -12.45
N GLU A 7 16.94 9.54 -11.94
CA GLU A 7 16.06 9.22 -10.81
C GLU A 7 14.90 8.33 -11.23
N THR A 8 15.01 7.61 -12.36
CA THR A 8 13.85 7.01 -13.03
C THR A 8 13.55 5.57 -12.62
N VAL A 9 14.43 4.92 -11.84
CA VAL A 9 14.29 3.51 -11.38
C VAL A 9 14.14 3.29 -9.84
N PRO A 10 14.04 4.30 -8.93
CA PRO A 10 13.68 4.07 -7.52
C PRO A 10 12.17 3.92 -7.23
N ALA A 11 11.30 4.52 -8.05
CA ALA A 11 9.89 4.67 -7.71
C ALA A 11 9.12 3.34 -7.73
N GLU A 12 9.39 2.45 -8.69
CA GLU A 12 8.74 1.13 -8.76
C GLU A 12 9.18 0.23 -7.60
N ALA A 13 10.47 0.25 -7.25
CA ALA A 13 11.00 -0.52 -6.13
C ALA A 13 10.45 -0.03 -4.78
N GLU A 14 10.36 1.29 -4.57
CA GLU A 14 9.72 1.86 -3.39
C GLU A 14 8.24 1.49 -3.33
N HIS A 15 7.53 1.59 -4.45
CA HIS A 15 6.13 1.19 -4.57
C HIS A 15 5.93 -0.28 -4.16
N GLU A 16 6.72 -1.21 -4.71
CA GLU A 16 6.65 -2.63 -4.34
C GLU A 16 6.89 -2.88 -2.85
N VAL A 17 7.85 -2.18 -2.24
CA VAL A 17 8.12 -2.27 -0.80
C VAL A 17 6.92 -1.80 0.01
N LEU A 18 6.33 -0.66 -0.35
CA LEU A 18 5.14 -0.12 0.35
C LEU A 18 3.94 -1.05 0.21
N VAL A 19 3.72 -1.63 -0.97
CA VAL A 19 2.67 -2.63 -1.19
C VAL A 19 2.92 -3.88 -0.34
N ARG A 20 4.16 -4.36 -0.29
CA ARG A 20 4.53 -5.54 0.51
C ARG A 20 4.28 -5.29 2.00
N GLU A 21 4.73 -4.15 2.53
CA GLU A 21 4.55 -3.81 3.94
C GLU A 21 3.08 -3.60 4.29
N GLY A 22 2.29 -2.91 3.47
CA GLY A 22 0.85 -2.76 3.69
C GLY A 22 0.10 -4.11 3.73
N ARG A 23 0.44 -5.04 2.82
CA ARG A 23 -0.10 -6.42 2.84
C ARG A 23 0.28 -7.14 4.13
N ARG A 24 1.53 -6.99 4.58
CA ARG A 24 2.04 -7.60 5.80
C ARG A 24 1.32 -7.04 7.03
N THR A 25 1.15 -5.73 7.13
CA THR A 25 0.40 -5.08 8.21
C THR A 25 -1.02 -5.64 8.32
N LEU A 26 -1.76 -5.71 7.22
CA LEU A 26 -3.12 -6.26 7.21
C LEU A 26 -3.14 -7.75 7.60
N ALA A 27 -2.19 -8.54 7.10
CA ALA A 27 -2.08 -9.96 7.44
C ALA A 27 -1.76 -10.18 8.93
N SER A 28 -0.86 -9.38 9.51
CA SER A 28 -0.51 -9.41 10.93
C SER A 28 -1.68 -9.03 11.84
N LEU A 29 -2.66 -8.27 11.34
CA LEU A 29 -3.91 -7.96 12.03
C LEU A 29 -4.97 -9.07 11.92
N GLY A 30 -4.66 -10.17 11.24
CA GLY A 30 -5.58 -11.28 10.97
C GLY A 30 -6.42 -11.11 9.70
N GLU A 31 -6.27 -10.00 8.98
CA GLU A 31 -7.14 -9.61 7.87
C GLU A 31 -6.62 -10.13 6.52
N LYS A 32 -6.51 -11.45 6.38
CA LYS A 32 -5.95 -12.10 5.15
C LYS A 32 -6.70 -11.71 3.88
N ARG A 33 -8.02 -11.50 3.96
CA ARG A 33 -8.85 -11.06 2.84
C ARG A 33 -8.52 -9.62 2.44
N LEU A 34 -8.51 -8.70 3.40
CA LEU A 34 -8.18 -7.29 3.16
C LEU A 34 -6.75 -7.14 2.63
N ALA A 35 -5.80 -7.94 3.12
CA ALA A 35 -4.43 -7.95 2.60
C ALA A 35 -4.35 -8.32 1.10
N ARG A 36 -5.20 -9.24 0.63
CA ARG A 36 -5.27 -9.59 -0.80
C ARG A 36 -5.91 -8.48 -1.62
N GLU A 37 -7.04 -7.95 -1.16
CA GLU A 37 -7.77 -6.88 -1.85
C GLU A 37 -6.93 -5.60 -1.93
N PHE A 38 -6.25 -5.21 -0.85
CA PHE A 38 -5.29 -4.11 -0.82
C PHE A 38 -4.20 -4.30 -1.88
N GLY A 39 -3.56 -5.47 -1.93
CA GLY A 39 -2.50 -5.73 -2.90
C GLY A 39 -2.94 -5.70 -4.37
N GLN A 40 -4.23 -5.97 -4.65
CA GLN A 40 -4.80 -5.83 -5.99
C GLN A 40 -5.05 -4.36 -6.34
N ARG A 41 -5.66 -3.60 -5.43
CA ARG A 41 -5.94 -2.17 -5.63
C ARG A 41 -4.70 -1.31 -5.65
N ALA A 42 -3.69 -1.67 -4.87
CA ALA A 42 -2.41 -0.97 -4.81
C ALA A 42 -1.69 -0.91 -6.16
N LYS A 43 -1.97 -1.82 -7.10
CA LYS A 43 -1.41 -1.77 -8.46
C LYS A 43 -1.85 -0.54 -9.26
N ALA A 44 -2.95 0.09 -8.87
CA ALA A 44 -3.49 1.28 -9.53
C ALA A 44 -3.08 2.59 -8.83
N ALA A 45 -2.36 2.52 -7.70
CA ALA A 45 -1.87 3.71 -7.02
C ALA A 45 -0.61 4.21 -7.73
N GLY A 46 -0.62 5.48 -8.13
CA GLY A 46 0.50 6.14 -8.80
C GLY A 46 1.45 6.86 -7.83
N SER A 47 1.08 6.97 -6.55
CA SER A 47 1.86 7.68 -5.55
C SER A 47 1.87 6.96 -4.19
N ARG A 48 2.86 7.33 -3.38
CA ARG A 48 2.97 6.89 -1.99
C ARG A 48 1.78 7.36 -1.15
N GLU A 49 1.29 8.57 -1.39
CA GLU A 49 0.15 9.16 -0.71
C GLU A 49 -1.13 8.39 -1.01
N GLU A 50 -1.35 8.00 -2.27
CA GLU A 50 -2.48 7.15 -2.66
C GLU A 50 -2.41 5.77 -2.02
N LEU A 51 -1.22 5.15 -1.97
CA LEU A 51 -1.02 3.88 -1.26
C LEU A 51 -1.32 3.99 0.24
N ALA A 52 -0.88 5.07 0.87
CA ALA A 52 -1.13 5.32 2.29
C ALA A 52 -2.63 5.54 2.57
N ALA A 53 -3.30 6.35 1.74
CA ALA A 53 -4.74 6.58 1.84
C ALA A 53 -5.53 5.26 1.67
N LEU A 54 -5.14 4.45 0.68
CA LEU A 54 -5.73 3.15 0.44
C LEU A 54 -5.56 2.22 1.66
N LEU A 55 -4.34 2.15 2.24
CA LEU A 55 -4.11 1.31 3.42
C LEU A 55 -4.97 1.76 4.61
N LEU A 56 -5.12 3.07 4.83
CA LEU A 56 -5.98 3.62 5.88
C LEU A 56 -7.46 3.25 5.68
N GLU A 57 -7.97 3.29 4.45
CA GLU A 57 -9.33 2.86 4.11
C GLU A 57 -9.59 1.40 4.54
N TYR A 58 -8.66 0.50 4.24
CA TYR A 58 -8.76 -0.91 4.64
C TYR A 58 -8.69 -1.10 6.16
N LEU A 59 -7.83 -0.34 6.84
CA LEU A 59 -7.72 -0.38 8.31
C LEU A 59 -8.99 0.13 9.00
N VAL A 60 -9.61 1.17 8.46
CA VAL A 60 -10.89 1.71 8.97
C VAL A 60 -12.04 0.75 8.68
N SER A 61 -12.11 0.18 7.47
CA SER A 61 -13.16 -0.77 7.09
C SER A 61 -13.22 -1.99 8.01
N ARG A 62 -12.04 -2.50 8.40
CA ARG A 62 -11.91 -3.53 9.43
C ARG A 62 -12.56 -3.13 10.77
N ARG A 63 -12.31 -1.89 11.22
CA ARG A 63 -12.84 -1.40 12.51
C ARG A 63 -14.36 -1.33 12.50
N SER A 64 -14.95 -0.99 11.36
CA SER A 64 -16.42 -0.97 11.19
C SER A 64 -17.02 -2.37 11.21
N GLY A 65 -16.39 -3.35 10.56
CA GLY A 65 -16.86 -4.75 10.56
C GLY A 65 -16.72 -5.49 11.89
N ARG A 66 -15.95 -4.97 12.84
CA ARG A 66 -15.75 -5.55 14.19
C ARG A 66 -16.71 -5.00 15.25
N GLN A 67 -17.47 -3.95 14.92
CA GLN A 67 -18.46 -3.31 15.81
C GLN A 67 -19.90 -3.72 15.48
N GLY A 68 -20.10 -4.61 14.50
CA GLY A 68 -21.39 -5.21 14.14
C GLY A 68 -21.49 -6.65 14.59
#